data_AF-A0A4R7DU93-F1
#
_entry.id   AF-A0A4R7DU93-F1
#
_cell.length_a   1.000
_cell.length_b   1.000
_cell.length_c   1.000
_cell.angle_alpha   90.00
_cell.angle_beta   90.00
_cell.angle_gamma   90.00
#
_symmetry.space_group_name_H-M   'P 1'
#
loop_
_entity.id
_entity.type
_entity.pdbx_description
1 polymer ?
#
loop_
_entity_poly.entity_id
_entity_poly.type
_entity_poly.pdbx_seq_one_letter_code
_entity_poly.pdbx_strand_id
1 'polypeptide(L)' 'MLIAAAEIFGATKGSFTGATNKSGFIEEANGGILFLDEAHALKNYQNLLLKVVEEQKVRKIGGKKIFQLML' A
#
# COMPACT_ATOMS: atom_id res chain seq x y z
N MET A 1 -10.02 9.56 0.07
CA MET A 1 -9.81 8.25 -0.60
C MET A 1 -8.33 7.98 -0.91
N LEU A 2 -7.58 8.93 -1.50
CA LEU A 2 -6.13 8.77 -1.74
C LEU A 2 -5.31 8.65 -0.44
N ILE A 3 -5.71 9.35 0.63
CA ILE A 3 -5.02 9.34 1.93
C ILE A 3 -5.03 7.94 2.57
N ALA A 4 -6.18 7.25 2.57
CA ALA A 4 -6.28 5.89 3.11
C ALA A 4 -5.42 4.89 2.32
N ALA A 5 -5.39 5.01 0.99
CA ALA A 5 -4.49 4.20 0.16
C ALA A 5 -3.01 4.49 0.46
N ALA A 6 -2.64 5.77 0.68
CA ALA A 6 -1.28 6.13 1.05
C ALA A 6 -0.84 5.54 2.40
N GLU A 7 -1.74 5.37 3.36
CA GLU A 7 -1.44 4.69 4.64
C GLU A 7 -1.25 3.18 4.45
N ILE A 8 -2.07 2.54 3.60
CA ILE A 8 -2.01 1.08 3.41
C ILE A 8 -0.84 0.66 2.52
N PHE A 9 -0.64 1.34 1.39
CA PHE A 9 0.39 1.01 0.40
C PHE A 9 1.69 1.80 0.58
N GLY A 10 1.67 2.85 1.41
CA GLY A 10 2.77 3.82 1.51
C GLY A 10 2.72 4.86 0.41
N ALA A 11 3.48 5.93 0.57
CA ALA A 11 3.56 7.01 -0.39
C ALA A 11 5.01 7.46 -0.60
N THR A 12 5.27 7.96 -1.80
CA THR A 12 6.52 8.64 -2.14
C THR A 12 6.28 10.15 -2.15
N LYS A 13 7.26 10.94 -1.72
CA LYS A 13 7.22 12.40 -1.78
C LYS A 13 6.88 12.87 -3.19
N GLY A 14 5.91 13.78 -3.30
CA GLY A 14 5.46 14.32 -4.58
C GLY A 14 4.43 13.46 -5.34
N SER A 15 3.97 12.35 -4.76
CA SER A 15 2.87 11.55 -5.33
C SER A 15 1.51 12.25 -5.27
N PHE A 16 1.32 13.15 -4.29
CA PHE A 16 0.18 14.05 -4.15
C PHE A 16 0.57 15.27 -3.29
N THR A 17 -0.28 16.29 -3.24
CA THR A 17 -0.04 17.50 -2.43
C THR A 17 0.10 17.13 -0.95
N GLY A 18 1.27 17.42 -0.37
CA GLY A 18 1.59 17.07 1.02
C GLY A 18 2.13 15.66 1.24
N ALA A 19 2.34 14.87 0.17
CA ALA A 19 2.92 13.53 0.29
C ALA A 19 4.37 13.60 0.79
N THR A 20 4.68 12.78 1.78
CA THR A 20 6.03 12.49 2.24
C THR A 20 6.41 11.05 1.88
N ASN A 21 7.69 10.71 2.01
CA ASN A 21 8.10 9.31 1.94
C ASN A 21 7.65 8.60 3.22
N LYS A 22 6.70 7.68 3.09
CA LYS A 22 6.16 6.89 4.20
C LYS A 22 6.02 5.43 3.78
N SER A 23 6.31 4.49 4.68
CA SER A 23 6.00 3.08 4.48
C SER A 23 4.52 2.82 4.73
N GLY A 24 3.97 1.84 4.01
CA GLY A 24 2.57 1.46 4.16
C GLY A 24 2.42 0.33 5.17
N PHE A 25 1.23 0.16 5.71
CA PHE A 25 0.92 -0.95 6.61
C PHE A 25 1.23 -2.34 6.02
N ILE A 26 1.13 -2.49 4.70
CA ILE A 26 1.53 -3.74 4.02
C ILE A 26 3.03 -4.01 4.15
N GLU A 27 3.87 -2.98 4.03
CA GLU A 27 5.33 -3.13 4.24
C GLU A 27 5.66 -3.36 5.71
N GLU A 28 4.94 -2.70 6.62
CA GLU A 28 5.16 -2.83 8.07
C GLU A 28 4.72 -4.19 8.61
N ALA A 29 3.68 -4.79 8.05
CA ALA A 29 3.19 -6.13 8.39
C ALA A 29 3.95 -7.27 7.67
N ASN A 30 5.05 -6.96 6.97
CA ASN A 30 5.84 -7.96 6.27
C ASN A 30 6.39 -9.03 7.23
N GLY A 31 6.12 -10.31 6.95
CA GLY A 31 6.43 -11.42 7.86
C GLY A 31 5.39 -11.64 8.96
N GLY A 32 4.26 -10.94 8.91
CA GLY A 32 3.17 -11.00 9.88
C GLY A 32 1.79 -11.00 9.20
N ILE A 33 0.78 -10.55 9.95
CA ILE A 33 -0.61 -10.54 9.49
C ILE A 33 -1.13 -9.10 9.47
N LEU A 34 -1.67 -8.67 8.34
CA LEU A 34 -2.41 -7.42 8.21
C LEU A 34 -3.92 -7.71 8.20
N PHE A 35 -4.65 -7.17 9.16
CA PHE A 35 -6.12 -7.24 9.19
C PHE A 35 -6.73 -5.93 8.66
N LEU A 36 -7.71 -6.04 7.76
CA LEU A 36 -8.40 -4.90 7.15
C LEU A 36 -9.92 -5.04 7.37
N ASP A 37 -10.49 -4.25 8.27
CA ASP A 37 -11.91 -4.31 8.62
C ASP A 37 -12.81 -3.69 7.52
N GLU A 38 -12.35 -2.59 6.89
CA GLU A 38 -13.08 -1.88 5.84
C GLU A 38 -12.36 -1.91 4.47
N ALA A 39 -11.99 -3.09 3.98
CA ALA A 39 -11.32 -3.21 2.68
C ALA A 39 -12.12 -2.58 1.50
N HIS A 40 -13.44 -2.48 1.62
CA HIS A 40 -14.33 -1.83 0.65
C HIS A 40 -14.11 -0.31 0.55
N ALA A 41 -13.56 0.32 1.59
CA ALA A 41 -13.24 1.76 1.59
C ALA A 41 -12.16 2.12 0.55
N LEU A 42 -11.39 1.13 0.08
CA LEU A 42 -10.34 1.29 -0.93
C LEU A 42 -10.86 1.25 -2.37
N LYS A 43 -12.11 1.61 -2.67
CA LYS A 43 -12.77 1.50 -4.00
C LYS A 43 -11.82 1.45 -5.21
N ASN A 44 -11.16 2.56 -5.54
CA ASN A 44 -10.30 2.68 -6.74
C ASN A 44 -8.93 1.98 -6.63
N TYR A 45 -8.62 1.41 -5.47
CA TYR A 45 -7.35 0.78 -5.11
C TYR A 45 -7.52 -0.70 -4.72
N GLN A 46 -8.72 -1.28 -4.85
CA GLN A 46 -8.95 -2.70 -4.56
C GLN A 46 -8.12 -3.62 -5.48
N ASN A 47 -7.92 -3.21 -6.74
CA ASN A 47 -7.05 -3.92 -7.67
C ASN A 47 -5.59 -3.99 -7.19
N LEU A 48 -5.11 -3.00 -6.43
CA LEU A 48 -3.77 -3.00 -5.86
C LEU A 48 -3.66 -3.96 -4.69
N LEU A 49 -4.71 -4.09 -3.86
CA LEU A 49 -4.75 -5.15 -2.84
C LEU A 49 -4.69 -6.53 -3.47
N LEU A 50 -5.45 -6.76 -4.55
CA LEU A 50 -5.43 -8.04 -5.26
C LEU A 50 -4.02 -8.36 -5.77
N LYS A 51 -3.35 -7.39 -6.42
CA LYS A 51 -1.96 -7.56 -6.87
C LYS A 51 -0.98 -7.85 -5.74
N VAL A 52 -1.17 -7.27 -4.57
CA VAL A 52 -0.31 -7.53 -3.41
C VAL A 52 -0.43 -9.00 -2.98
N VAL A 53 -1.65 -9.53 -2.94
CA VAL A 53 -1.91 -10.92 -2.58
C VAL A 53 -1.41 -11.88 -3.66
N GLU A 54 -1.63 -11.57 -4.94
CA GLU A 54 -1.20 -12.44 -6.05
C GLU A 54 0.32 -12.44 -6.26
N GLU A 55 0.94 -11.25 -6.27
CA GLU A 55 2.34 -11.10 -6.63
C GLU A 55 3.28 -11.12 -5.41
N GLN A 56 2.74 -11.11 -4.19
CA GLN A 56 3.50 -11.07 -2.94
C GLN A 56 4.44 -9.86 -2.89
N LYS A 57 3.99 -8.74 -3.47
CA LYS A 57 4.80 -7.54 -3.71
C LYS A 57 3.94 -6.31 -3.52
N VAL A 58 4.52 -5.24 -2.98
CA VAL A 58 3.85 -3.95 -2.83
C VAL A 58 4.66 -2.83 -3.47
N ARG A 59 3.95 -1.81 -3.95
CA ARG A 59 4.54 -0.59 -4.51
C ARG A 59 3.87 0.61 -3.86
N LYS A 60 4.68 1.53 -3.33
CA LYS A 60 4.21 2.81 -2.79
C LYS A 60 3.50 3.63 -3.86
N ILE A 61 2.50 4.41 -3.45
CA ILE A 61 1.82 5.35 -4.33
C ILE A 61 2.83 6.37 -4.86
N GLY A 62 2.88 6.52 -6.19
CA GLY A 62 3.85 7.33 -6.91
C GLY A 62 5.30 6.83 -6.89
N GLY A 63 5.57 5.67 -6.27
CA GLY A 63 6.88 5.04 -6.25
C GLY A 63 7.11 4.12 -7.46
N LYS A 64 8.36 3.91 -7.84
CA LYS A 64 8.76 2.93 -8.87
C LYS A 64 9.39 1.66 -8.28
N LYS A 65 9.87 1.74 -7.03
CA LYS A 65 10.50 0.62 -6.34
C LYS A 65 9.44 -0.39 -5.90
N ILE A 66 9.71 -1.67 -6.16
CA ILE A 66 8.89 -2.78 -5.69
C ILE A 66 9.52 -3.29 -4.39
N PHE A 67 8.68 -3.53 -3.38
CA PHE A 67 9.04 -4.22 -2.15
C PHE A 67 8.50 -5.65 -2.19
N GLN A 68 9.37 -6.63 -1.99
CA GLN A 68 9.00 -8.05 -1.93
C GLN A 68 8.51 -8.38 -0.51
N LEU A 69 7.31 -8.95 -0.41
CA LEU A 69 6.76 -9.43 0.84
C LEU A 69 7.21 -10.87 1.11
N MET A 70 7.38 -11.16 2.39
CA MET A 70 7.47 -12.47 3.01
C MET A 70 6.14 -12.66 3.73
N LEU A 71 5.11 -13.17 3.04
CA LEU A 71 3.88 -13.62 3.70
C LEU A 71 4.04 -15.03 4.24
#